data_AF-A0A8S0FVK9-F1
#
_entry.id   AF-A0A8S0FVK9-F1
#
_cell.length_a   1.000
_cell.length_b   1.000
_cell.length_c   1.000
_cell.angle_alpha   90.00
_cell.angle_beta   90.00
_cell.angle_gamma   90.00
#
_symmetry.space_group_name_H-M   'P 1'
#
loop_
_entity.id
_entity.type
_entity.pdbx_description
1 polymer ?
#
loop_
_entity_poly.entity_id
_entity_poly.type
_entity_poly.pdbx_seq_one_letter_code
_entity_poly.pdbx_strand_id
1 'polypeptide(L)'
;MVQPGHREQVAALRQQLNDVAEAHELLRDADALVEKSIWLIGGDGWAYDIGFGGLDHVLSLTENVNILVLDTQCYSNTGGQASKATPLGAVTKFGEHGKRKARKDLGVSMMMYGHVYVAQISLGAQLNQTVKAIQEAEAYPGPSLIIAYSPCEEHGYDLALSHDQMRQLTAQSITFPQGPASGRYIASILVVPMKANCRWRWIHARRQKHLKKRYFTSSVSVV
;
A
#
# COMPACT_ATOMS: atom_id res chain seq x y z
N MET A 1 37.41 10.68 3.33
CA MET A 1 37.39 9.27 3.74
C MET A 1 35.94 8.88 3.93
N VAL A 2 35.39 8.06 3.02
CA VAL A 2 34.04 7.50 3.18
C VAL A 2 34.15 6.41 4.25
N GLN A 3 33.35 6.48 5.31
CA GLN A 3 33.38 5.41 6.31
C GLN A 3 32.84 4.12 5.68
N PRO A 4 33.50 2.96 5.88
CA PRO A 4 33.00 1.68 5.41
C PRO A 4 31.63 1.40 6.02
N GLY A 5 30.73 0.81 5.25
CA GLY A 5 29.37 0.50 5.73
C GLY A 5 29.41 -0.49 6.90
N HIS A 6 28.40 -0.47 7.79
CA HIS A 6 28.36 -1.35 8.98
C HIS A 6 28.58 -2.84 8.65
N ARG A 7 28.19 -3.32 7.46
CA ARG A 7 28.46 -4.70 7.01
C ARG A 7 29.93 -4.97 6.72
N GLU A 8 30.65 -4.01 6.14
CA GLU A 8 32.08 -4.11 5.89
C GLU A 8 32.87 -4.08 7.22
N GLN A 9 32.39 -3.28 8.17
CA GLN A 9 32.96 -3.24 9.53
C GLN A 9 32.77 -4.58 10.25
N VAL A 10 31.58 -5.20 10.15
CA VAL A 10 31.35 -6.55 10.70
C VAL A 10 32.21 -7.60 10.01
N ALA A 11 32.40 -7.51 8.69
CA ALA A 11 33.30 -8.42 7.97
C ALA A 11 34.76 -8.29 8.45
N ALA A 12 35.24 -7.06 8.64
CA ALA A 12 36.58 -6.79 9.19
C ALA A 12 36.71 -7.29 10.64
N LEU A 13 35.68 -7.07 11.46
CA LEU A 13 35.61 -7.58 12.85
C LEU A 13 35.73 -9.10 12.88
N ARG A 14 34.99 -9.81 12.02
CA ARG A 14 35.07 -11.28 11.93
C ARG A 14 36.47 -11.76 11.56
N GLN A 15 37.15 -11.08 10.66
CA GLN A 15 38.52 -11.42 10.27
C GLN A 15 39.50 -11.25 11.44
N GLN A 16 39.34 -10.20 12.26
CA GLN A 16 40.22 -9.94 13.41
C GLN A 16 39.99 -10.91 14.57
N LEU A 17 38.77 -11.41 14.73
CA LEU A 17 38.38 -12.26 15.86
C LEU A 17 38.48 -13.76 15.59
N ASN A 18 38.80 -14.17 14.35
CA ASN A 18 38.76 -15.58 13.94
C ASN A 18 39.68 -16.50 14.75
N ASP A 19 40.79 -15.97 15.26
CA ASP A 19 41.79 -16.74 16.03
C ASP A 19 41.74 -16.44 17.55
N VAL A 20 40.72 -15.71 18.01
CA VAL A 20 40.55 -15.35 19.42
C VAL A 20 39.59 -16.34 20.07
N ALA A 21 40.10 -17.21 20.95
CA ALA A 21 39.34 -18.31 21.56
C ALA A 21 38.11 -17.82 22.35
N GLU A 22 38.21 -16.65 22.98
CA GLU A 22 37.15 -16.03 23.78
C GLU A 22 36.10 -15.30 22.93
N ALA A 23 36.32 -15.09 21.63
CA ALA A 23 35.44 -14.29 20.77
C ALA A 23 34.25 -15.07 20.17
N HIS A 24 34.04 -16.32 20.60
CA HIS A 24 33.05 -17.21 20.00
C HIS A 24 31.61 -16.67 20.07
N GLU A 25 31.23 -16.07 21.22
CA GLU A 25 29.91 -15.46 21.39
C GLU A 25 29.73 -14.21 20.51
N LEU A 26 30.75 -13.35 20.46
CA LEU A 26 30.72 -12.15 19.62
C LEU A 26 30.66 -12.50 18.12
N LEU A 27 31.37 -13.54 17.68
CA LEU A 27 31.32 -14.04 16.29
C LEU A 27 29.95 -14.62 15.92
N ARG A 28 29.25 -15.24 16.87
CA ARG A 28 27.88 -15.73 16.70
C ARG A 28 26.91 -14.56 16.50
N ASP A 29 27.05 -13.52 17.31
CA ASP A 29 26.07 -12.43 17.38
C ASP A 29 26.48 -11.19 16.54
N ALA A 30 27.62 -11.24 15.84
CA ALA A 30 28.19 -10.11 15.08
C ALA A 30 27.22 -9.51 14.05
N ASP A 31 26.32 -10.31 13.47
CA ASP A 31 25.35 -9.82 12.49
C ASP A 31 24.25 -8.95 13.13
N ALA A 32 24.03 -9.07 14.45
CA ALA A 32 23.10 -8.24 15.20
C ALA A 32 23.63 -6.83 15.47
N LEU A 33 24.95 -6.59 15.28
CA LEU A 33 25.56 -5.27 15.40
C LEU A 33 25.15 -4.33 14.26
N VAL A 34 24.64 -4.87 13.16
CA VAL A 34 24.09 -4.08 12.06
C VAL A 34 22.62 -3.82 12.32
N GLU A 35 22.25 -2.55 12.44
CA GLU A 35 20.85 -2.13 12.52
C GLU A 35 20.02 -2.73 11.38
N LYS A 36 18.83 -3.23 11.72
CA LYS A 36 17.93 -3.91 10.77
C LYS A 36 16.76 -3.00 10.47
N SER A 37 16.47 -2.83 9.18
CA SER A 37 15.23 -2.19 8.74
C SER A 37 14.10 -3.22 8.70
N ILE A 38 13.12 -3.07 9.58
CA ILE A 38 12.00 -4.01 9.72
C ILE A 38 10.82 -3.56 8.85
N TRP A 39 10.40 -4.41 7.91
CA TRP A 39 9.30 -4.12 6.97
C TRP A 39 8.16 -5.12 7.09
N LEU A 40 6.95 -4.59 7.29
CA LEU A 40 5.69 -5.34 7.23
C LEU A 40 5.00 -4.98 5.92
N ILE A 41 4.85 -5.96 5.02
CA ILE A 41 4.31 -5.75 3.69
C ILE A 41 3.03 -6.56 3.53
N GLY A 42 1.96 -5.92 3.07
CA GLY A 42 0.71 -6.60 2.81
C GLY A 42 -0.26 -5.81 1.94
N GLY A 43 -1.34 -6.46 1.52
CA GLY A 43 -2.38 -5.83 0.70
C GLY A 43 -3.44 -5.10 1.51
N ASP A 44 -4.37 -4.43 0.83
CA ASP A 44 -5.46 -3.70 1.48
C ASP A 44 -6.38 -4.62 2.31
N GLY A 45 -6.59 -5.87 1.91
CA GLY A 45 -7.39 -6.80 2.71
C GLY A 45 -6.80 -7.18 4.06
N TRP A 46 -5.48 -7.19 4.16
CA TRP A 46 -4.82 -7.35 5.46
C TRP A 46 -4.95 -6.05 6.26
N ALA A 47 -4.49 -4.93 5.72
CA ALA A 47 -4.37 -3.68 6.47
C ALA A 47 -5.72 -3.04 6.84
N TYR A 48 -6.75 -3.15 5.99
CA TYR A 48 -8.03 -2.48 6.22
C TYR A 48 -9.05 -3.37 6.92
N ASP A 49 -8.94 -4.69 6.78
CA ASP A 49 -9.91 -5.66 7.30
C ASP A 49 -9.34 -6.55 8.42
N ILE A 50 -8.79 -7.72 8.08
CA ILE A 50 -8.50 -8.78 9.07
C ILE A 50 -7.33 -8.43 9.98
N GLY A 51 -6.32 -7.75 9.45
CA GLY A 51 -5.11 -7.34 10.16
C GLY A 51 -5.21 -5.96 10.79
N PHE A 52 -6.32 -5.22 10.60
CA PHE A 52 -6.41 -3.83 11.05
C PHE A 52 -6.20 -3.67 12.56
N GLY A 53 -6.75 -4.56 13.39
CA GLY A 53 -6.59 -4.45 14.85
C GLY A 53 -5.13 -4.61 15.30
N GLY A 54 -4.38 -5.51 14.67
CA GLY A 54 -2.95 -5.67 14.95
C GLY A 54 -2.11 -4.52 14.38
N LEU A 55 -2.45 -4.06 13.18
CA LEU A 55 -1.82 -2.90 12.54
C LEU A 55 -1.96 -1.64 13.40
N ASP A 56 -3.19 -1.35 13.85
CA ASP A 56 -3.51 -0.22 14.72
C ASP A 56 -2.72 -0.28 16.02
N HIS A 57 -2.66 -1.47 16.63
CA HIS A 57 -1.87 -1.67 17.84
C HIS A 57 -0.38 -1.41 17.61
N VAL A 58 0.22 -2.00 16.57
CA VAL A 58 1.65 -1.80 16.25
C VAL A 58 1.96 -0.33 15.97
N LEU A 59 1.11 0.37 15.22
CA LEU A 59 1.30 1.78 14.89
C LEU A 59 1.03 2.71 16.09
N SER A 60 0.30 2.25 17.12
CA SER A 60 0.11 3.01 18.36
C SER A 60 1.32 2.94 19.31
N LEU A 61 2.25 2.01 19.06
CA LEU A 61 3.51 1.88 19.78
C LEU A 61 4.57 2.80 19.18
N THR A 62 5.69 2.98 19.87
CA THR A 62 6.81 3.84 19.43
C THR A 62 7.94 3.06 18.74
N GLU A 63 7.71 1.80 18.39
CA GLU A 63 8.73 0.93 17.79
C GLU A 63 9.06 1.35 16.36
N ASN A 64 10.34 1.25 15.99
CA ASN A 64 10.81 1.57 14.63
C ASN A 64 10.47 0.43 13.66
N VAL A 65 9.31 0.54 13.03
CA VAL A 65 8.82 -0.43 12.04
C VAL A 65 8.25 0.29 10.82
N ASN A 66 8.56 -0.23 9.64
CA ASN A 66 8.06 0.28 8.37
C ASN A 66 6.94 -0.62 7.85
N ILE A 67 5.80 -0.04 7.53
CA ILE A 67 4.65 -0.76 7.01
C ILE A 67 4.35 -0.28 5.59
N LEU A 68 4.34 -1.21 4.63
CA LEU A 68 3.98 -0.95 3.24
C LEU A 68 2.70 -1.68 2.88
N VAL A 69 1.64 -0.90 2.66
CA VAL A 69 0.34 -1.39 2.21
C VAL A 69 0.24 -1.23 0.70
N LEU A 70 0.14 -2.34 -0.02
CA LEU A 70 -0.14 -2.38 -1.44
C LEU A 70 -1.65 -2.34 -1.65
N ASP A 71 -2.20 -1.15 -1.85
CA ASP A 71 -3.64 -0.94 -1.94
C ASP A 71 -4.15 -1.17 -3.36
N THR A 72 -4.73 -2.34 -3.57
CA THR A 72 -5.39 -2.77 -4.80
C THR A 72 -6.90 -2.51 -4.77
N GLN A 73 -7.43 -1.95 -3.68
CA GLN A 73 -8.84 -1.62 -3.48
C GLN A 73 -9.80 -2.81 -3.55
N CYS A 74 -9.30 -4.04 -3.50
CA CYS A 74 -10.07 -5.27 -3.49
C CYS A 74 -9.20 -6.44 -2.99
N TYR A 75 -9.79 -7.60 -2.71
CA TYR A 75 -9.00 -8.80 -2.45
C TYR A 75 -8.61 -9.43 -3.77
N SER A 76 -7.51 -8.96 -4.37
CA SER A 76 -7.07 -9.40 -5.70
C SER A 76 -6.86 -10.91 -5.76
N ASN A 77 -6.14 -11.48 -4.80
CA ASN A 77 -5.78 -12.90 -4.81
C ASN A 77 -6.99 -13.85 -4.76
N THR A 78 -8.11 -13.44 -4.18
CA THR A 78 -9.32 -14.30 -4.02
C THR A 78 -10.40 -14.00 -5.05
N GLY A 79 -10.03 -13.34 -6.15
CA GLY A 79 -10.89 -13.03 -7.29
C GLY A 79 -11.73 -11.76 -7.10
N GLY A 80 -11.11 -10.70 -6.56
CA GLY A 80 -11.69 -9.35 -6.55
C GLY A 80 -12.87 -9.16 -5.60
N GLN A 81 -12.79 -9.71 -4.39
CA GLN A 81 -13.82 -9.48 -3.36
C GLN A 81 -13.74 -8.06 -2.80
N ALA A 82 -14.87 -7.52 -2.33
CA ALA A 82 -14.90 -6.21 -1.68
C ALA A 82 -14.07 -6.19 -0.38
N SER A 83 -13.23 -5.17 -0.24
CA SER A 83 -12.50 -4.82 0.99
C SER A 83 -13.07 -3.55 1.62
N LYS A 84 -12.66 -3.24 2.87
CA LYS A 84 -12.92 -1.91 3.44
C LYS A 84 -12.20 -0.78 2.67
N ALA A 85 -11.17 -1.09 1.89
CA ALA A 85 -10.49 -0.13 1.00
C ALA A 85 -11.23 0.11 -0.33
N THR A 86 -12.12 -0.78 -0.76
CA THR A 86 -12.89 -0.62 -2.00
C THR A 86 -13.62 0.74 -2.07
N PRO A 87 -13.54 1.51 -3.17
CA PRO A 87 -14.23 2.78 -3.34
C PRO A 87 -15.76 2.66 -3.34
N LEU A 88 -16.44 3.78 -3.06
CA LEU A 88 -17.88 3.89 -3.21
C LEU A 88 -18.27 3.63 -4.68
N GLY A 89 -19.31 2.81 -4.89
CA GLY A 89 -19.83 2.48 -6.22
C GLY A 89 -19.00 1.46 -7.02
N ALA A 90 -17.83 1.05 -6.54
CA ALA A 90 -17.04 0.01 -7.21
C ALA A 90 -17.76 -1.35 -7.15
N VAL A 91 -17.82 -2.03 -8.29
CA VAL A 91 -18.43 -3.35 -8.43
C VAL A 91 -17.35 -4.41 -8.22
N THR A 92 -17.58 -5.31 -7.27
CA THR A 92 -16.66 -6.38 -6.89
C THR A 92 -17.43 -7.69 -6.80
N LYS A 93 -16.71 -8.80 -6.64
CA LYS A 93 -17.33 -10.09 -6.34
C LYS A 93 -18.06 -9.98 -4.99
N PHE A 94 -19.33 -10.40 -4.95
CA PHE A 94 -20.27 -10.19 -3.84
C PHE A 94 -20.76 -8.74 -3.63
N GLY A 95 -20.35 -7.81 -4.50
CA GLY A 95 -20.77 -6.41 -4.51
C GLY A 95 -21.36 -6.00 -5.86
N GLU A 96 -22.27 -6.80 -6.42
CA GLU A 96 -22.80 -6.61 -7.78
C GLU A 96 -23.56 -5.29 -7.97
N HIS A 97 -24.14 -4.77 -6.88
CA HIS A 97 -24.83 -3.48 -6.84
C HIS A 97 -23.90 -2.29 -6.54
N GLY A 98 -22.58 -2.52 -6.54
CA GLY A 98 -21.59 -1.55 -6.11
C GLY A 98 -21.52 -1.41 -4.58
N LYS A 99 -20.35 -1.02 -4.07
CA LYS A 99 -20.20 -0.73 -2.63
C LYS A 99 -21.01 0.50 -2.23
N ARG A 100 -21.85 0.36 -1.22
CA ARG A 100 -22.72 1.44 -0.69
C ARG A 100 -22.03 2.37 0.32
N LYS A 101 -20.92 1.93 0.91
CA LYS A 101 -20.15 2.69 1.91
C LYS A 101 -18.89 3.26 1.29
N ALA A 102 -18.47 4.43 1.77
CA ALA A 102 -17.18 5.00 1.38
C ALA A 102 -16.00 4.09 1.77
N ARG A 103 -14.88 4.29 1.09
CA ARG A 103 -13.59 3.68 1.47
C ARG A 103 -13.22 4.15 2.88
N LYS A 104 -12.71 3.23 3.69
CA LYS A 104 -12.09 3.59 4.97
C LYS A 104 -10.80 4.35 4.70
N ASP A 105 -10.60 5.51 5.33
CA ASP A 105 -9.36 6.26 5.20
C ASP A 105 -8.36 5.84 6.28
N LEU A 106 -7.53 4.85 5.95
CA LEU A 106 -6.50 4.34 6.86
C LEU A 106 -5.43 5.40 7.16
N GLY A 107 -5.05 6.19 6.15
CA GLY A 107 -4.03 7.23 6.32
C GLY A 107 -4.47 8.28 7.33
N VAL A 108 -5.68 8.83 7.14
CA VAL A 108 -6.25 9.81 8.08
C VAL A 108 -6.42 9.22 9.47
N SER A 109 -6.83 7.95 9.59
CA SER A 109 -6.98 7.30 10.89
C SER A 109 -5.66 7.23 11.65
N MET A 110 -4.57 6.85 10.98
CA MET A 110 -3.26 6.68 11.61
C MET A 110 -2.56 8.03 11.87
N MET A 111 -2.83 9.05 11.06
CA MET A 111 -2.32 10.41 11.30
C MET A 111 -2.82 11.00 12.63
N MET A 112 -3.98 10.56 13.13
CA MET A 112 -4.53 11.05 14.41
C MET A 112 -3.67 10.66 15.62
N TYR A 113 -2.80 9.65 15.50
CA TYR A 113 -1.85 9.31 16.56
C TYR A 113 -0.76 10.38 16.76
N GLY A 114 -0.49 11.20 15.75
CA GLY A 114 0.47 12.31 15.82
C GLY A 114 1.95 11.92 15.95
N HIS A 115 2.28 10.64 16.10
CA HIS A 115 3.63 10.11 16.19
C HIS A 115 3.96 9.04 15.13
N VAL A 116 3.07 8.87 14.13
CA VAL A 116 3.21 7.89 13.06
C VAL A 116 3.51 8.61 11.75
N TYR A 117 4.62 8.27 11.09
CA TYR A 117 4.88 8.75 9.73
C TYR A 117 3.88 8.12 8.78
N VAL A 118 3.10 8.93 8.07
CA VAL A 118 2.10 8.44 7.12
C VAL A 118 2.34 9.06 5.76
N ALA A 119 2.47 8.22 4.74
CA ALA A 119 2.59 8.63 3.34
C ALA A 119 1.62 7.84 2.46
N GLN A 120 1.07 8.51 1.45
CA GLN A 120 0.41 7.84 0.33
C GLN A 120 1.21 8.09 -0.94
N ILE A 121 1.48 7.02 -1.68
CA ILE A 121 2.37 7.05 -2.85
C ILE A 121 1.72 6.40 -4.07
N SER A 122 2.17 6.84 -5.25
CA SER A 122 1.78 6.27 -6.53
C SER A 122 2.96 6.41 -7.50
N LEU A 123 3.56 5.26 -7.84
CA LEU A 123 4.74 5.20 -8.70
C LEU A 123 4.50 5.86 -10.07
N GLY A 124 3.32 5.61 -10.67
CA GLY A 124 2.99 6.15 -11.99
C GLY A 124 2.69 7.65 -12.00
N ALA A 125 2.45 8.23 -10.83
CA ALA A 125 2.15 9.64 -10.72
C ALA A 125 3.36 10.51 -10.40
N GLN A 126 4.13 10.14 -9.39
CA GLN A 126 5.31 10.90 -8.99
C GLN A 126 6.37 9.98 -8.39
N LEU A 127 7.26 9.47 -9.26
CA LEU A 127 8.33 8.55 -8.87
C LEU A 127 9.27 9.17 -7.83
N ASN A 128 9.68 10.43 -8.03
CA ASN A 128 10.60 11.11 -7.12
C ASN A 128 10.02 11.25 -5.70
N GLN A 129 8.71 11.53 -5.59
CA GLN A 129 8.03 11.60 -4.29
C GLN A 129 7.92 10.21 -3.67
N THR A 130 7.67 9.19 -4.48
CA THR A 130 7.60 7.81 -3.98
C THR A 130 8.93 7.38 -3.36
N VAL A 131 10.05 7.60 -4.05
CA VAL A 131 11.39 7.29 -3.53
C VAL A 131 11.67 8.10 -2.26
N LYS A 132 11.36 9.39 -2.27
CA LYS A 132 11.55 10.26 -1.11
C LYS A 132 10.74 9.80 0.10
N ALA A 133 9.48 9.43 -0.08
CA ALA A 133 8.62 8.96 1.01
C ALA A 133 9.11 7.63 1.62
N ILE A 134 9.64 6.73 0.79
CA ILE A 134 10.24 5.48 1.27
C ILE A 134 11.52 5.77 2.09
N GLN A 135 12.36 6.69 1.63
CA GLN A 135 13.56 7.11 2.36
C GLN A 135 13.22 7.81 3.67
N GLU A 136 12.23 8.70 3.67
CA GLU A 136 11.77 9.40 4.87
C GLU A 136 11.15 8.45 5.89
N ALA A 137 10.35 7.47 5.44
CA ALA A 137 9.77 6.45 6.30
C ALA A 137 10.85 5.60 6.98
N GLU A 138 11.86 5.19 6.23
CA GLU A 138 12.94 4.35 6.75
C GLU A 138 13.84 5.11 7.74
N ALA A 139 14.09 6.40 7.47
CA ALA A 139 14.86 7.26 8.36
C ALA A 139 14.07 7.77 9.57
N TYR A 140 12.74 7.56 9.60
CA TYR A 140 11.89 8.03 10.69
C TYR A 140 12.10 7.15 11.94
N PRO A 141 12.50 7.71 13.10
CA PRO A 141 12.77 6.94 14.31
C PRO A 141 11.48 6.58 15.05
N GLY A 142 10.62 5.77 14.42
CA GLY A 142 9.31 5.37 14.95
C GLY A 142 8.46 4.63 13.92
N PRO A 143 7.16 4.45 14.18
CA PRO A 143 6.28 3.72 13.27
C PRO A 143 6.03 4.51 11.98
N SER A 144 6.18 3.82 10.85
CA SER A 144 5.97 4.37 9.51
C SER A 144 4.93 3.57 8.73
N LEU A 145 3.99 4.25 8.08
CA LEU A 145 2.96 3.67 7.22
C LEU A 145 2.99 4.32 5.83
N ILE A 146 3.23 3.49 4.82
CA ILE A 146 3.16 3.85 3.41
C ILE A 146 1.99 3.11 2.78
N ILE A 147 1.05 3.86 2.19
CA ILE A 147 -0.06 3.30 1.42
C ILE A 147 0.23 3.55 -0.06
N ALA A 148 0.63 2.50 -0.77
CA ALA A 148 0.95 2.54 -2.18
C ALA A 148 -0.23 2.10 -3.02
N TYR A 149 -0.68 2.95 -3.94
CA TYR A 149 -1.68 2.54 -4.92
C TYR A 149 -1.08 1.47 -5.85
N SER A 150 -1.76 0.32 -5.94
CA SER A 150 -1.31 -0.83 -6.72
C SER A 150 -2.35 -1.22 -7.78
N PRO A 151 -2.05 -1.01 -9.08
CA PRO A 151 -2.86 -1.49 -10.19
C PRO A 151 -3.14 -3.00 -10.12
N CYS A 152 -4.38 -3.41 -10.40
CA CYS A 152 -4.78 -4.81 -10.38
C CYS A 152 -5.65 -5.15 -11.61
N GLU A 153 -5.56 -6.39 -12.11
CA GLU A 153 -6.39 -6.89 -13.21
C GLU A 153 -7.90 -6.80 -12.91
N GLU A 154 -8.27 -6.90 -11.63
CA GLU A 154 -9.66 -6.84 -11.17
C GLU A 154 -10.29 -5.45 -11.32
N HIS A 155 -9.48 -4.43 -11.62
CA HIS A 155 -9.97 -3.11 -11.99
C HIS A 155 -10.59 -3.08 -13.40
N GLY A 156 -10.38 -4.12 -14.22
CA GLY A 156 -11.03 -4.27 -15.52
C GLY A 156 -10.47 -3.39 -16.65
N TYR A 157 -9.22 -2.93 -16.53
CA TYR A 157 -8.46 -2.26 -17.58
C TYR A 157 -7.17 -3.02 -17.93
N ASP A 158 -6.59 -2.71 -19.08
CA ASP A 158 -5.33 -3.33 -19.52
C ASP A 158 -4.15 -2.88 -18.63
N LEU A 159 -3.50 -3.83 -17.95
CA LEU A 159 -2.36 -3.56 -17.08
C LEU A 159 -1.16 -2.96 -17.83
N ALA A 160 -1.07 -3.11 -19.15
CA ALA A 160 -0.08 -2.40 -19.95
C ALA A 160 -0.21 -0.87 -19.84
N LEU A 161 -1.41 -0.38 -19.55
CA LEU A 161 -1.73 1.05 -19.36
C LEU A 161 -1.73 1.46 -17.88
N SER A 162 -1.30 0.59 -16.98
CA SER A 162 -1.33 0.83 -15.53
C SER A 162 -0.57 2.08 -15.10
N HIS A 163 0.57 2.37 -15.74
CA HIS A 163 1.35 3.58 -15.44
C HIS A 163 0.57 4.86 -15.76
N ASP A 164 -0.05 4.93 -16.93
CA ASP A 164 -0.86 6.08 -17.34
C ASP A 164 -2.12 6.21 -16.48
N GLN A 165 -2.73 5.07 -16.13
CA GLN A 165 -3.89 5.03 -15.25
C GLN A 165 -3.54 5.56 -13.84
N MET A 166 -2.39 5.15 -13.29
CA MET A 166 -1.88 5.69 -12.02
C MET A 166 -1.69 7.21 -12.08
N ARG A 167 -1.12 7.72 -13.17
CA ARG A 167 -0.92 9.17 -13.38
C ARG A 167 -2.26 9.92 -13.41
N GLN A 168 -3.24 9.41 -14.14
CA GLN A 168 -4.56 10.04 -14.29
C GLN A 168 -5.39 10.03 -13.01
N LEU A 169 -5.35 8.92 -12.27
CA LEU A 169 -6.06 8.75 -10.99
C LEU A 169 -5.47 9.63 -9.89
N THR A 170 -4.19 9.97 -9.99
CA THR A 170 -3.46 10.78 -9.02
C THR A 170 -3.51 12.28 -9.29
N ALA A 171 -3.67 12.71 -10.56
CA ALA A 171 -3.77 14.14 -10.89
C ALA A 171 -4.98 14.86 -10.27
N GLN A 172 -5.87 14.14 -9.59
CA GLN A 172 -7.05 14.67 -8.89
C GLN A 172 -6.88 14.70 -7.36
N SER A 173 -5.68 14.44 -6.83
CA SER A 173 -5.41 14.43 -5.38
C SER A 173 -5.19 15.84 -4.81
N ILE A 174 -5.81 16.10 -3.66
CA ILE A 174 -5.58 17.30 -2.84
C ILE A 174 -4.22 17.15 -2.16
N THR A 175 -3.24 17.96 -2.56
CA THR A 175 -2.01 18.17 -1.80
C THR A 175 -2.35 18.92 -0.51
N PHE A 176 -2.09 18.32 0.65
CA PHE A 176 -2.04 19.10 1.89
C PHE A 176 -0.77 19.98 1.85
N PRO A 177 -0.86 21.26 2.27
CA PRO A 177 0.32 22.12 2.33
C PRO A 177 1.35 21.50 3.28
N GLN A 178 2.62 21.55 2.86
CA GLN A 178 3.77 21.18 3.68
C GLN A 178 3.70 21.96 5.01
N GLY A 179 3.68 21.24 6.14
CA GLY A 179 3.84 21.85 7.45
C GLY A 179 5.22 22.52 7.57
N PRO A 180 5.39 23.49 8.49
CA PRO A 180 6.64 24.24 8.64
C PRO A 180 7.80 23.30 9.04
N ALA A 181 9.02 23.77 8.75
CA ALA A 181 10.31 23.07 8.75
C ALA A 181 10.81 22.49 10.10
N SER A 182 9.94 21.93 10.93
CA SER A 182 10.27 21.36 12.26
C SER A 182 10.09 19.84 12.34
N GLY A 183 10.06 19.12 11.22
CA GLY A 183 10.12 17.65 11.21
C GLY A 183 8.89 16.95 11.81
N ARG A 184 7.73 17.60 11.82
CA ARG A 184 6.47 17.02 12.30
C ARG A 184 5.39 17.07 11.21
N TYR A 185 5.28 15.96 10.46
CA TYR A 185 4.21 15.50 9.54
C TYR A 185 3.82 16.47 8.40
N ILE A 186 3.59 16.06 7.14
CA ILE A 186 2.67 15.05 6.60
C ILE A 186 3.14 14.76 5.16
N ALA A 187 3.31 13.49 4.78
CA ALA A 187 3.51 13.14 3.37
C ALA A 187 2.16 13.18 2.63
N SER A 188 2.23 13.63 1.37
CA SER A 188 1.09 13.88 0.48
C SER A 188 0.00 12.79 0.55
N ILE A 189 -1.23 13.20 0.84
CA ILE A 189 -2.42 12.35 0.75
C ILE A 189 -2.83 12.26 -0.72
N LEU A 190 -2.82 11.04 -1.23
CA LEU A 190 -3.34 10.66 -2.53
C LEU A 190 -4.81 10.24 -2.38
N VAL A 191 -5.73 11.19 -2.42
CA VAL A 191 -7.13 10.84 -2.65
C VAL A 191 -7.25 10.47 -4.13
N VAL A 192 -7.53 9.20 -4.43
CA VAL A 192 -7.96 8.75 -5.75
C VAL A 192 -9.49 8.84 -5.81
N PRO A 193 -10.08 9.93 -6.35
CA PRO A 193 -11.49 9.92 -6.70
C PRO A 193 -11.66 9.00 -7.92
N MET A 194 -12.28 7.84 -7.70
CA MET A 194 -12.81 7.08 -8.81
C MET A 194 -13.95 7.91 -9.42
N LYS A 195 -13.67 8.64 -10.51
CA LYS A 195 -14.74 9.25 -11.30
C LYS A 195 -15.69 8.13 -11.69
N ALA A 196 -16.94 8.23 -11.24
CA ALA A 196 -18.09 7.46 -11.76
C ALA A 196 -18.30 7.62 -13.29
N ASN A 197 -17.43 8.41 -13.95
CA ASN A 197 -17.40 8.74 -15.36
C ASN A 197 -16.32 8.00 -16.16
N CYS A 198 -15.88 6.80 -15.76
CA CYS A 198 -15.53 5.79 -16.78
C CYS A 198 -16.82 5.42 -17.50
N ARG A 199 -17.19 6.31 -18.43
CA ARG A 199 -18.43 6.38 -19.19
C ARG A 199 -18.66 5.06 -19.93
N TRP A 200 -19.36 4.12 -19.28
CA TRP A 200 -20.42 3.22 -19.79
C TRP A 200 -20.20 2.40 -21.09
N ARG A 201 -19.09 2.53 -21.82
CA ARG A 201 -18.97 2.03 -23.19
C ARG A 201 -18.18 0.72 -23.31
N TRP A 202 -17.28 0.44 -22.36
CA TRP A 202 -16.44 -0.77 -22.39
C TRP A 202 -16.95 -1.91 -21.51
N ILE A 203 -17.54 -1.62 -20.34
CA ILE A 203 -18.10 -2.65 -19.45
C ILE A 203 -19.30 -3.38 -20.09
N HIS A 204 -20.05 -2.72 -20.98
CA HIS A 204 -21.10 -3.40 -21.76
C HIS A 204 -20.57 -4.43 -22.77
N ALA A 205 -19.34 -4.29 -23.28
CA ALA A 205 -18.83 -5.14 -24.37
C ALA A 205 -18.45 -6.56 -23.93
N ARG A 206 -17.93 -6.75 -22.71
CA ARG A 206 -17.63 -8.08 -22.15
C ARG A 206 -18.79 -8.67 -21.33
N ARG A 207 -19.52 -7.87 -20.53
CA ARG A 207 -20.62 -8.39 -19.69
C ARG A 207 -21.88 -8.78 -20.49
N GLN A 208 -22.23 -8.10 -21.60
CA GLN A 208 -23.40 -8.51 -22.40
C GLN A 208 -23.19 -9.85 -23.13
N LYS A 209 -21.96 -10.27 -23.43
CA LYS A 209 -21.71 -11.59 -24.05
C LYS A 209 -22.02 -12.75 -23.09
N HIS A 210 -21.83 -12.57 -21.79
CA HIS A 210 -22.18 -13.59 -20.79
C HIS A 210 -23.65 -13.51 -20.35
N LEU A 211 -24.24 -12.31 -20.28
CA LEU A 211 -25.66 -12.12 -19.96
C LEU A 211 -26.59 -12.59 -21.09
N LYS A 212 -26.29 -12.31 -22.37
CA LYS A 212 -27.12 -12.81 -23.49
C LYS A 212 -27.16 -14.34 -23.60
N LYS A 213 -26.13 -15.03 -23.09
CA LYS A 213 -26.07 -16.51 -23.13
C LYS A 213 -26.87 -17.19 -22.02
N ARG A 214 -27.20 -16.49 -20.93
CA ARG A 214 -27.94 -17.05 -19.77
C ARG A 214 -29.43 -16.74 -19.74
N TYR A 215 -29.91 -15.73 -20.48
CA TYR A 215 -31.29 -15.24 -20.37
C TYR A 215 -32.17 -15.43 -21.63
N PHE A 216 -31.71 -16.17 -22.64
CA PHE A 216 -32.44 -16.36 -23.91
C PHE A 216 -32.98 -17.79 -24.12
N THR A 217 -33.22 -18.55 -23.05
CA THR A 217 -33.74 -19.93 -23.11
C THR A 217 -35.05 -20.17 -22.34
N SER A 218 -35.75 -19.13 -21.90
CA SER A 218 -37.08 -19.28 -21.28
C SER A 218 -38.08 -18.27 -21.81
N SER A 219 -38.64 -18.57 -22.98
CA SER A 219 -39.90 -18.00 -23.47
C SER A 219 -41.04 -18.56 -22.61
N VAL A 220 -41.74 -17.71 -21.86
CA VAL A 220 -43.04 -18.05 -21.28
C VAL A 220 -44.02 -16.92 -21.62
N SER A 221 -45.12 -17.34 -22.24
CA SER A 221 -46.18 -16.56 -22.83
C SER A 221 -46.94 -15.71 -21.82
N VAL A 222 -47.33 -14.52 -22.27
CA VAL A 222 -48.22 -13.57 -21.60
C VAL A 222 -49.66 -14.07 -21.66
N VAL A 223 -50.35 -14.04 -20.52
CA VAL A 223 -51.81 -13.79 -20.39
C VAL A 223 -51.98 -12.73 -19.31
#